data_AF-N1RC01-F1
#
_entry.id   AF-N1RC01-F1
#
_cell.length_a   1.000
_cell.length_b   1.000
_cell.length_c   1.000
_cell.angle_alpha   90.00
_cell.angle_beta   90.00
_cell.angle_gamma   90.00
#
_symmetry.space_group_name_H-M   'P 1'
#
loop_
_entity.id
_entity.type
_entity.pdbx_description
1 polymer ?
#
loop_
_entity_poly.entity_id
_entity_poly.type
_entity_poly.pdbx_seq_one_letter_code
_entity_poly.pdbx_strand_id
1 'polypeptide(L)'
;FPDFVTDIQRENISLNDHSVSDLDSFLQVMISSYMNPLKPLPSKDLTKPISNYFIKSSHRTLVHKPLSDSQTCSDSIQKALHAGYRSIDFDVWDGDDSSTADTVDRDLESIFRPSPARPGPTTKAFTRLFGPAREARAITPEDPKVTLSRADRSRAEPIVTDGLTLTVLFGFREACQVIRKSAFINTNLPVIVNLSVYASPGQQEIMVRIMKEEWNDCLVDRPLEGCDPRFRLPKLRDLLGRILVRLSAAAGPVLPRSKESGRDQLSEGSHSQEHVPIIQPLAELAVYMRNEPFEGFNTPWMKSPTHVFSLPEHHLQDLISVSHTNLFRHNQNHFFCVTPDSASVYPSNLDPLQFWKHGVQMATISRHRVDEGMMLNEGMFTDESGWVVKPDHYFFTDTGVLGGLLVHSRLIELSIFVFQGQAFDLITKDGAKQRTRDLSQFTNATIHISGESQHQLFVEDDSARDEETGALGYKLQFVPTWASTNIIPELSILRITFEDYVFDEGLIAWTSLRLDRLNQGYRLVPLYNNEGGLLSEEKMLIKFNVKLQK
;
A
#
# COMPACT_ATOMS: atom_id res chain seq x y z
N PHE A 1 -8.06 -36.65 -15.60
CA PHE A 1 -8.17 -35.33 -14.92
C PHE A 1 -7.67 -35.40 -13.47
N PRO A 2 -8.18 -36.29 -12.60
CA PRO A 2 -7.65 -36.45 -11.24
C PRO A 2 -6.12 -36.54 -11.15
N ASP A 3 -5.54 -37.48 -11.90
CA ASP A 3 -4.09 -37.70 -11.92
C ASP A 3 -3.33 -36.46 -12.38
N PHE A 4 -3.86 -35.70 -13.34
CA PHE A 4 -3.26 -34.44 -13.78
C PHE A 4 -3.22 -33.39 -12.66
N VAL A 5 -4.30 -33.22 -11.89
CA VAL A 5 -4.34 -32.27 -10.77
C VAL A 5 -3.36 -32.67 -9.67
N THR A 6 -3.30 -33.97 -9.34
CA THR A 6 -2.41 -34.48 -8.29
C THR A 6 -0.93 -34.50 -8.71
N ASP A 7 -0.63 -34.99 -9.90
CA ASP A 7 0.75 -35.23 -10.34
C ASP A 7 1.40 -33.98 -10.93
N ILE A 8 0.62 -33.16 -11.65
CA ILE A 8 1.14 -31.98 -12.35
C ILE A 8 0.84 -30.69 -11.60
N GLN A 9 -0.41 -30.46 -11.17
CA GLN A 9 -0.75 -29.25 -10.39
C GLN A 9 -0.32 -29.36 -8.92
N ARG A 10 0.01 -30.57 -8.43
CA ARG A 10 0.35 -30.85 -7.03
C ARG A 10 -0.72 -30.35 -6.04
N GLU A 11 -1.98 -30.42 -6.45
CA GLU A 11 -3.13 -29.98 -5.66
C GLU A 11 -4.09 -31.14 -5.37
N ASN A 12 -4.94 -30.94 -4.37
CA ASN A 12 -6.02 -31.88 -4.06
C ASN A 12 -7.25 -31.56 -4.92
N ILE A 13 -7.96 -32.61 -5.34
CA ILE A 13 -9.19 -32.47 -6.14
C ILE A 13 -10.33 -32.05 -5.22
N SER A 14 -11.13 -31.06 -5.63
CA SER A 14 -12.34 -30.70 -4.90
C SER A 14 -13.48 -31.66 -5.25
N LEU A 15 -14.36 -31.96 -4.29
CA LEU A 15 -15.50 -32.86 -4.47
C LEU A 15 -16.49 -32.42 -5.55
N ASN A 16 -16.47 -31.15 -5.96
CA ASN A 16 -17.33 -30.60 -7.00
C ASN A 16 -16.73 -30.70 -8.42
N ASP A 17 -15.45 -31.09 -8.55
CA ASP A 17 -14.71 -31.05 -9.82
C ASP A 17 -14.80 -32.37 -10.62
N HIS A 18 -15.70 -33.27 -10.22
CA HIS A 18 -15.85 -34.61 -10.81
C HIS A 18 -16.58 -34.66 -12.17
N SER A 19 -16.90 -33.51 -12.77
CA SER A 19 -17.69 -33.42 -14.02
C SER A 19 -16.87 -33.12 -15.29
N VAL A 20 -15.54 -33.22 -15.24
CA VAL A 20 -14.68 -33.00 -16.41
C VAL A 20 -14.82 -34.17 -17.39
N SER A 21 -15.54 -33.96 -18.50
CA SER A 21 -15.82 -34.96 -19.54
C SER A 21 -15.21 -34.64 -20.90
N ASP A 22 -14.84 -33.38 -21.14
CA ASP A 22 -14.33 -32.87 -22.41
C ASP A 22 -13.33 -31.72 -22.17
N LEU A 23 -12.81 -31.15 -23.26
CA LEU A 23 -11.84 -30.07 -23.20
C LEU A 23 -12.42 -28.78 -22.59
N ASP A 24 -13.67 -28.44 -22.93
CA ASP A 24 -14.27 -27.20 -22.46
C ASP A 24 -14.52 -27.23 -20.95
N SER A 25 -15.08 -28.33 -20.45
CA SER A 25 -15.25 -28.58 -19.01
C SER A 25 -13.90 -28.64 -18.28
N PHE A 26 -12.86 -29.21 -18.90
CA PHE A 26 -11.49 -29.17 -18.36
C PHE A 26 -10.98 -27.74 -18.22
N LEU A 27 -11.06 -26.93 -19.28
CA LEU A 27 -10.57 -25.55 -19.27
C LEU A 27 -11.32 -24.69 -18.27
N GLN A 28 -12.65 -24.84 -18.18
CA GLN A 28 -13.46 -24.12 -17.21
C GLN A 28 -13.03 -24.41 -15.77
N VAL A 29 -12.93 -25.69 -15.40
CA VAL A 29 -12.50 -26.10 -14.06
C VAL A 29 -11.07 -25.64 -13.76
N MET A 30 -10.16 -25.76 -14.73
CA MET A 30 -8.78 -25.29 -14.57
C MET A 30 -8.74 -23.79 -14.30
N ILE A 31 -9.36 -22.98 -15.15
CA ILE A 31 -9.35 -21.51 -15.04
C ILE A 31 -10.02 -21.05 -13.73
N SER A 32 -11.10 -21.71 -13.30
CA SER A 32 -11.82 -21.33 -12.08
C SER A 32 -11.09 -21.74 -10.80
N SER A 33 -10.38 -22.87 -10.81
CA SER A 33 -9.98 -23.54 -9.56
C SER A 33 -8.47 -23.76 -9.42
N TYR A 34 -7.73 -23.94 -10.52
CA TYR A 34 -6.35 -24.46 -10.48
C TYR A 34 -5.30 -23.55 -11.16
N MET A 35 -5.71 -22.47 -11.83
CA MET A 35 -4.76 -21.57 -12.52
C MET A 35 -4.21 -20.43 -11.65
N ASN A 36 -4.65 -20.26 -10.40
CA ASN A 36 -4.15 -19.19 -9.53
C ASN A 36 -2.71 -19.48 -9.05
N PRO A 37 -1.73 -18.60 -9.34
CA PRO A 37 -0.34 -18.83 -8.95
C PRO A 37 -0.12 -18.87 -7.44
N LEU A 38 -1.02 -18.28 -6.66
CA LEU A 38 -0.93 -18.25 -5.21
C LEU A 38 -2.03 -19.12 -4.58
N LYS A 39 -1.64 -19.90 -3.57
CA LYS A 39 -2.56 -20.59 -2.67
C LYS A 39 -3.47 -19.56 -2.00
N PRO A 40 -4.75 -19.90 -1.74
CA PRO A 40 -5.60 -19.06 -0.92
C PRO A 40 -4.97 -18.88 0.46
N LEU A 41 -5.14 -17.71 1.05
CA LEU A 41 -4.71 -17.46 2.41
C LEU A 41 -5.54 -18.31 3.39
N PRO A 42 -4.95 -18.81 4.48
CA PRO A 42 -5.73 -19.30 5.60
C PRO A 42 -6.56 -18.15 6.19
N SER A 43 -7.56 -18.49 7.02
CA SER A 43 -8.30 -17.47 7.76
C SER A 43 -7.32 -16.61 8.57
N LYS A 44 -7.38 -15.29 8.40
CA LYS A 44 -6.50 -14.36 9.10
C LYS A 44 -6.69 -14.51 10.60
N ASP A 45 -5.61 -14.77 11.34
CA ASP A 45 -5.64 -14.75 12.79
C ASP A 45 -5.84 -13.29 13.23
N LEU A 46 -6.98 -13.00 13.86
CA LEU A 46 -7.30 -11.67 14.39
C LEU A 46 -7.09 -11.57 15.92
N THR A 47 -6.57 -12.63 16.54
CA THR A 47 -6.43 -12.75 18.01
C THR A 47 -5.12 -12.17 18.53
N LYS A 48 -4.12 -11.97 17.66
CA LYS A 48 -2.82 -11.42 18.04
C LYS A 48 -2.86 -9.89 18.21
N PRO A 49 -2.03 -9.32 19.10
CA PRO A 49 -1.83 -7.87 19.20
C PRO A 49 -1.40 -7.25 17.86
N ILE A 50 -1.74 -5.99 17.61
CA ILE A 50 -1.43 -5.33 16.33
C ILE A 50 0.07 -5.21 16.02
N SER A 51 0.97 -5.29 17.01
CA SER A 51 2.42 -5.33 16.78
C SER A 51 2.91 -6.64 16.16
N ASN A 52 2.07 -7.67 16.09
CA ASN A 52 2.38 -9.00 15.55
C ASN A 52 2.12 -9.12 14.04
N TYR A 53 1.92 -8.00 13.35
CA TYR A 53 1.65 -7.97 11.92
C TYR A 53 2.60 -7.00 11.22
N PHE A 54 2.96 -7.31 9.98
CA PHE A 54 3.45 -6.32 9.03
C PHE A 54 2.27 -5.55 8.45
N ILE A 55 2.46 -4.26 8.18
CA ILE A 55 1.42 -3.33 7.77
C ILE A 55 1.83 -2.66 6.47
N LYS A 56 0.99 -2.75 5.44
CA LYS A 56 1.23 -2.09 4.15
C LYS A 56 1.17 -0.58 4.36
N SER A 57 2.33 0.07 4.30
CA SER A 57 2.51 1.45 4.74
C SER A 57 2.98 2.33 3.60
N SER A 58 2.28 3.44 3.36
CA SER A 58 2.61 4.40 2.32
C SER A 58 3.57 5.45 2.87
N HIS A 59 4.53 5.84 2.05
CA HIS A 59 5.33 7.06 2.26
C HIS A 59 4.88 8.11 1.25
N ARG A 60 4.64 9.35 1.69
CA ARG A 60 4.13 10.46 0.86
C ARG A 60 2.90 10.03 0.06
N THR A 61 1.83 9.70 0.78
CA THR A 61 0.59 9.18 0.19
C THR A 61 0.03 10.07 -0.91
N LEU A 62 0.23 11.39 -0.80
CA LEU A 62 -0.22 12.38 -1.77
C LEU A 62 0.76 12.54 -2.93
N VAL A 63 0.22 12.60 -4.16
CA VAL A 63 1.01 12.81 -5.37
C VAL A 63 1.47 14.28 -5.44
N HIS A 64 2.74 14.48 -5.76
CA HIS A 64 3.38 15.81 -5.92
C HIS A 64 2.87 16.61 -7.14
N LYS A 65 2.38 15.93 -8.18
CA LYS A 65 1.85 16.55 -9.40
C LYS A 65 0.82 15.65 -10.09
N PRO A 66 -0.44 16.08 -10.28
CA PRO A 66 -1.41 15.29 -11.03
C PRO A 66 -0.95 15.14 -12.49
N LEU A 67 -0.95 13.92 -13.00
CA LEU A 67 -0.54 13.58 -14.37
C LEU A 67 -1.48 14.16 -15.45
N SER A 68 -2.67 14.60 -15.05
CA SER A 68 -3.71 15.18 -15.92
C SER A 68 -4.60 16.14 -15.13
N ASP A 69 -5.23 17.09 -15.82
CA ASP A 69 -6.19 18.07 -15.25
C ASP A 69 -7.39 17.43 -14.50
N SER A 70 -7.64 16.13 -14.64
CA SER A 70 -8.75 15.40 -14.00
C SER A 70 -8.38 14.57 -12.76
N GLN A 71 -7.10 14.46 -12.38
CA GLN A 71 -6.71 13.70 -11.18
C GLN A 71 -6.69 14.63 -9.97
N THR A 72 -7.58 14.38 -9.01
CA THR A 72 -7.63 15.17 -7.78
C THR A 72 -6.74 14.54 -6.71
N CYS A 73 -6.27 15.32 -5.75
CA CYS A 73 -5.48 14.79 -4.64
C CYS A 73 -6.31 13.83 -3.74
N SER A 74 -7.64 14.00 -3.69
CA SER A 74 -8.58 13.07 -3.06
C SER A 74 -8.45 11.63 -3.63
N ASP A 75 -8.16 11.52 -4.94
CA ASP A 75 -7.92 10.25 -5.60
C ASP A 75 -6.70 9.54 -5.02
N SER A 76 -5.69 10.27 -4.51
CA SER A 76 -4.45 9.67 -4.00
C SER A 76 -4.71 8.84 -2.75
N ILE A 77 -5.44 9.42 -1.78
CA ILE A 77 -5.85 8.72 -0.55
C ILE A 77 -6.77 7.55 -0.91
N GLN A 78 -7.79 7.79 -1.74
CA GLN A 78 -8.73 6.75 -2.14
C GLN A 78 -8.01 5.58 -2.84
N LYS A 79 -7.17 5.88 -3.83
CA LYS A 79 -6.37 4.88 -4.55
C LYS A 79 -5.46 4.12 -3.60
N ALA A 80 -4.88 4.75 -2.58
CA ALA A 80 -3.97 4.10 -1.65
C ALA A 80 -4.74 3.08 -0.79
N LEU A 81 -5.88 3.51 -0.23
CA LEU A 81 -6.75 2.65 0.56
C LEU A 81 -7.32 1.51 -0.30
N HIS A 82 -7.75 1.77 -1.53
CA HIS A 82 -8.21 0.74 -2.47
C HIS A 82 -7.11 -0.27 -2.84
N ALA A 83 -5.87 0.19 -2.99
CA ALA A 83 -4.68 -0.66 -3.19
C ALA A 83 -4.25 -1.41 -1.92
N GLY A 84 -5.02 -1.32 -0.83
CA GLY A 84 -4.80 -2.09 0.39
C GLY A 84 -3.79 -1.48 1.36
N TYR A 85 -3.32 -0.24 1.16
CA TYR A 85 -2.50 0.44 2.17
C TYR A 85 -3.33 0.70 3.43
N ARG A 86 -2.76 0.39 4.59
CA ARG A 86 -3.42 0.49 5.91
C ARG A 86 -2.72 1.45 6.86
N SER A 87 -1.55 1.96 6.48
CA SER A 87 -0.89 3.08 7.12
C SER A 87 -0.62 4.12 6.05
N ILE A 88 -1.23 5.30 6.17
CA ILE A 88 -1.11 6.42 5.21
C ILE A 88 -0.61 7.67 5.93
N ASP A 89 0.06 8.55 5.20
CA ASP A 89 0.76 9.72 5.72
C ASP A 89 0.52 10.98 4.89
N PHE A 90 0.40 12.12 5.57
CA PHE A 90 0.34 13.43 4.94
C PHE A 90 0.62 14.57 5.93
N ASP A 91 0.98 15.72 5.39
CA ASP A 91 1.40 16.89 6.15
C ASP A 91 0.25 17.88 6.31
N VAL A 92 0.01 18.35 7.55
CA VAL A 92 -1.09 19.25 7.87
C VAL A 92 -0.56 20.61 8.29
N TRP A 93 -1.08 21.65 7.63
CA TRP A 93 -0.65 23.05 7.77
C TRP A 93 -1.83 23.95 8.12
N ASP A 94 -1.51 25.17 8.54
CA ASP A 94 -2.51 26.22 8.76
C ASP A 94 -3.22 26.56 7.44
N GLY A 95 -4.55 26.61 7.49
CA GLY A 95 -5.31 27.21 6.39
C GLY A 95 -5.29 28.73 6.47
N ASP A 96 -5.36 29.38 5.32
CA ASP A 96 -5.60 30.82 5.17
C ASP A 96 -7.01 31.07 4.59
N ASP A 97 -7.57 32.25 4.88
CA ASP A 97 -8.89 32.63 4.35
C ASP A 97 -8.85 32.85 2.81
N SER A 98 -7.66 32.88 2.20
CA SER A 98 -7.45 32.99 0.75
C SER A 98 -7.50 31.66 -0.01
N SER A 99 -7.07 30.54 0.58
CA SER A 99 -7.05 29.22 -0.11
C SER A 99 -8.41 28.55 -0.23
N THR A 100 -9.41 29.01 0.52
CA THR A 100 -10.77 28.46 0.48
C THR A 100 -11.67 29.16 -0.56
N ALA A 101 -11.18 30.21 -1.24
CA ALA A 101 -12.01 31.04 -2.10
C ALA A 101 -12.01 30.68 -3.60
N ASP A 102 -11.10 29.82 -4.10
CA ASP A 102 -10.93 29.61 -5.55
C ASP A 102 -11.29 28.22 -6.10
N THR A 103 -11.70 27.25 -5.28
CA THR A 103 -12.00 25.88 -5.75
C THR A 103 -13.43 25.39 -5.55
N VAL A 104 -14.31 26.14 -4.86
CA VAL A 104 -15.60 25.58 -4.42
C VAL A 104 -16.84 26.02 -5.19
N ASP A 105 -16.74 26.88 -6.22
CA ASP A 105 -17.94 27.45 -6.86
C ASP A 105 -18.01 27.38 -8.40
N ARG A 106 -17.07 26.70 -9.07
CA ARG A 106 -17.11 26.58 -10.54
C ARG A 106 -17.56 25.24 -11.12
N ASP A 107 -17.48 24.13 -10.38
CA ASP A 107 -17.71 22.80 -10.96
C ASP A 107 -18.98 22.07 -10.50
N LEU A 108 -19.74 22.60 -9.54
CA LEU A 108 -20.99 21.98 -9.08
C LEU A 108 -22.27 22.56 -9.71
N GLU A 109 -22.24 23.78 -10.27
CA GLU A 109 -23.39 24.36 -11.00
C GLU A 109 -23.42 24.06 -12.51
N SER A 110 -22.34 23.53 -13.09
CA SER A 110 -22.28 23.21 -14.52
C SER A 110 -22.91 21.86 -14.90
N ILE A 111 -23.25 21.02 -13.90
CA ILE A 111 -23.77 19.66 -14.10
C ILE A 111 -25.32 19.63 -14.26
N PHE A 112 -26.05 20.69 -13.91
CA PHE A 112 -27.52 20.73 -14.00
C PHE A 112 -28.09 21.97 -14.71
N ARG A 113 -27.57 22.31 -15.89
CA ARG A 113 -28.30 23.16 -16.85
C ARG A 113 -28.67 22.38 -18.11
N PRO A 114 -29.96 22.14 -18.41
CA PRO A 114 -30.35 21.72 -19.74
C PRO A 114 -30.14 22.90 -20.70
N SER A 115 -29.17 22.76 -21.61
CA SER A 115 -28.89 23.77 -22.64
C SER A 115 -29.97 23.76 -23.74
N PRO A 116 -30.41 24.92 -24.27
CA PRO A 116 -31.49 24.99 -25.25
C PRO A 116 -30.99 24.63 -26.65
N ALA A 117 -31.53 23.56 -27.24
CA ALA A 117 -31.26 23.21 -28.63
C ALA A 117 -31.95 24.17 -29.61
N ARG A 118 -31.21 24.65 -30.63
CA ARG A 118 -31.74 25.30 -31.85
C ARG A 118 -31.70 24.34 -33.05
N PRO A 119 -32.57 24.51 -34.06
CA PRO A 119 -33.21 23.37 -34.73
C PRO A 119 -32.77 23.07 -36.18
N GLY A 120 -32.97 21.81 -36.58
CA GLY A 120 -33.38 21.38 -37.93
C GLY A 120 -32.42 20.42 -38.67
N PRO A 121 -32.87 19.63 -39.68
CA PRO A 121 -34.23 19.13 -39.95
C PRO A 121 -34.30 17.61 -40.28
N THR A 122 -35.53 17.04 -40.24
CA THR A 122 -36.00 15.78 -40.89
C THR A 122 -35.43 14.45 -40.34
N THR A 123 -36.17 13.37 -40.07
CA THR A 123 -37.52 12.92 -40.43
C THR A 123 -37.92 11.73 -39.53
N LYS A 124 -39.18 11.72 -39.06
CA LYS A 124 -40.12 10.57 -38.85
C LYS A 124 -39.49 9.22 -38.41
N ALA A 125 -39.92 8.57 -37.32
CA ALA A 125 -41.30 8.18 -37.04
C ALA A 125 -41.49 7.48 -35.67
N PHE A 126 -42.77 7.38 -35.28
CA PHE A 126 -43.39 6.43 -34.35
C PHE A 126 -43.12 6.54 -32.85
N THR A 127 -44.00 7.27 -32.15
CA THR A 127 -44.88 6.63 -31.14
C THR A 127 -46.12 7.50 -30.87
N ARG A 128 -47.27 7.03 -31.37
CA ARG A 128 -48.55 7.21 -30.68
C ARG A 128 -48.58 6.16 -29.58
N LEU A 129 -48.86 6.55 -28.34
CA LEU A 129 -49.78 5.86 -27.44
C LEU A 129 -49.79 6.60 -26.08
N PHE A 130 -51.01 6.97 -25.67
CA PHE A 130 -51.44 7.55 -24.38
C PHE A 130 -51.41 9.08 -24.22
N GLY A 131 -52.63 9.63 -24.09
CA GLY A 131 -52.95 11.04 -23.84
C GLY A 131 -53.05 11.40 -22.35
N PRO A 132 -53.55 12.60 -22.02
CA PRO A 132 -53.08 13.41 -20.88
C PRO A 132 -54.03 13.43 -19.67
N ALA A 133 -53.50 13.74 -18.47
CA ALA A 133 -54.27 14.28 -17.35
C ALA A 133 -53.35 15.08 -16.41
N ARG A 134 -53.44 16.43 -16.48
CA ARG A 134 -54.02 17.38 -15.50
C ARG A 134 -53.08 17.83 -14.37
N GLU A 135 -52.75 19.11 -14.43
CA GLU A 135 -52.17 19.95 -13.39
C GLU A 135 -53.04 19.99 -12.12
N ALA A 136 -52.39 20.10 -10.97
CA ALA A 136 -52.95 20.68 -9.75
C ALA A 136 -51.88 21.54 -9.05
N ARG A 137 -52.20 22.82 -8.82
CA ARG A 137 -51.46 23.77 -7.98
C ARG A 137 -51.81 23.55 -6.50
N ALA A 138 -50.82 23.64 -5.61
CA ALA A 138 -50.97 23.96 -4.18
C ALA A 138 -49.64 24.55 -3.68
N ILE A 139 -49.53 25.87 -3.51
CA ILE A 139 -49.72 26.64 -2.25
C ILE A 139 -48.80 26.16 -1.11
N THR A 140 -47.76 26.95 -0.87
CA THR A 140 -46.82 26.94 0.26
C THR A 140 -47.47 27.36 1.58
N PRO A 141 -47.09 26.76 2.71
CA PRO A 141 -47.11 27.40 4.02
C PRO A 141 -45.70 27.79 4.47
N GLU A 142 -45.52 29.05 4.84
CA GLU A 142 -44.40 29.53 5.65
C GLU A 142 -44.52 29.01 7.09
N ASP A 143 -43.38 28.68 7.71
CA ASP A 143 -43.24 28.42 9.14
C ASP A 143 -41.80 28.74 9.60
N PRO A 144 -41.52 28.98 10.90
CA PRO A 144 -41.14 30.29 11.42
C PRO A 144 -39.63 30.56 11.46
N LYS A 145 -39.26 31.85 11.42
CA LYS A 145 -37.93 32.37 11.74
C LYS A 145 -37.55 32.03 13.19
N VAL A 146 -36.80 30.96 13.37
CA VAL A 146 -35.98 30.75 14.57
C VAL A 146 -34.61 31.40 14.30
N THR A 147 -34.40 32.54 14.93
CA THR A 147 -33.12 33.25 14.97
C THR A 147 -32.13 32.43 15.80
N LEU A 148 -31.46 31.46 15.17
CA LEU A 148 -30.22 30.90 15.69
C LEU A 148 -29.15 31.99 15.58
N SER A 149 -28.70 32.44 16.74
CA SER A 149 -27.58 33.36 16.91
C SER A 149 -26.41 32.94 16.02
N ARG A 150 -25.96 33.86 15.15
CA ARG A 150 -24.69 33.78 14.42
C ARG A 150 -23.55 33.59 15.42
N ALA A 151 -23.12 32.35 15.64
CA ALA A 151 -21.84 32.03 16.24
C ALA A 151 -20.82 31.83 15.12
N ASP A 152 -19.73 32.59 15.21
CA ASP A 152 -18.46 32.53 14.48
C ASP A 152 -18.48 32.26 12.97
N ARG A 153 -18.29 33.34 12.20
CA ARG A 153 -17.78 33.25 10.83
C ARG A 153 -16.25 33.14 10.85
N SER A 154 -15.78 32.03 10.30
CA SER A 154 -14.47 31.73 9.69
C SER A 154 -13.20 31.92 10.52
N ARG A 155 -12.77 30.84 11.20
CA ARG A 155 -11.34 30.49 11.18
C ARG A 155 -11.16 29.51 10.02
N ALA A 156 -10.28 29.82 9.06
CA ALA A 156 -9.91 28.89 8.00
C ALA A 156 -9.58 27.50 8.57
N GLU A 157 -10.05 26.43 7.94
CA GLU A 157 -9.74 25.07 8.38
C GLU A 157 -8.32 24.66 7.94
N PRO A 158 -7.65 23.71 8.63
CA PRO A 158 -6.33 23.24 8.25
C PRO A 158 -6.33 22.66 6.83
N ILE A 159 -5.19 22.72 6.18
CA ILE A 159 -4.99 22.20 4.82
C ILE A 159 -3.96 21.07 4.82
N VAL A 160 -3.97 20.28 3.75
CA VAL A 160 -3.04 19.19 3.53
C VAL A 160 -2.16 19.49 2.31
N THR A 161 -0.87 19.19 2.42
CA THR A 161 0.12 19.38 1.34
C THR A 161 0.95 18.12 1.09
N ASP A 162 1.70 18.11 -0.01
CA ASP A 162 2.68 17.07 -0.34
C ASP A 162 4.01 17.21 0.42
N GLY A 163 4.17 18.23 1.27
CA GLY A 163 5.39 18.56 2.01
C GLY A 163 6.57 19.06 1.16
N LEU A 164 6.54 18.86 -0.16
CA LEU A 164 7.65 19.14 -1.07
C LEU A 164 7.52 20.47 -1.81
N THR A 165 6.33 20.75 -2.37
CA THR A 165 6.07 22.03 -3.04
C THR A 165 5.38 23.02 -2.11
N LEU A 166 4.85 22.56 -0.98
CA LEU A 166 3.94 23.30 -0.12
C LEU A 166 2.71 23.82 -0.90
N THR A 167 2.40 23.21 -2.05
CA THR A 167 1.18 23.53 -2.79
C THR A 167 0.00 23.06 -1.95
N VAL A 168 -0.98 23.93 -1.73
CA VAL A 168 -2.24 23.55 -1.09
C VAL A 168 -2.92 22.54 -1.99
N LEU A 169 -3.03 21.30 -1.53
CA LEU A 169 -3.63 20.24 -2.35
C LEU A 169 -5.14 20.14 -2.10
N PHE A 170 -5.57 20.30 -0.84
CA PHE A 170 -6.99 20.26 -0.42
C PHE A 170 -7.13 20.53 1.10
N GLY A 171 -8.38 20.62 1.59
CA GLY A 171 -8.69 20.86 3.02
C GLY A 171 -8.61 19.60 3.90
N PHE A 172 -8.14 19.72 5.14
CA PHE A 172 -8.00 18.58 6.06
C PHE A 172 -9.32 17.85 6.33
N ARG A 173 -10.46 18.57 6.36
CA ARG A 173 -11.79 17.96 6.45
C ARG A 173 -12.10 17.04 5.28
N GLU A 174 -11.74 17.47 4.07
CA GLU A 174 -11.92 16.67 2.86
C GLU A 174 -11.08 15.39 2.90
N ALA A 175 -9.82 15.44 3.37
CA ALA A 175 -9.04 14.22 3.65
C ALA A 175 -9.82 13.27 4.55
N CYS A 176 -10.30 13.77 5.68
CA CYS A 176 -10.97 12.96 6.68
C CYS A 176 -12.23 12.29 6.10
N GLN A 177 -13.00 13.01 5.28
CA GLN A 177 -14.18 12.50 4.58
C GLN A 177 -13.83 11.41 3.57
N VAL A 178 -12.78 11.60 2.76
CA VAL A 178 -12.31 10.62 1.78
C VAL A 178 -11.84 9.35 2.48
N ILE A 179 -11.08 9.49 3.57
CA ILE A 179 -10.65 8.37 4.41
C ILE A 179 -11.88 7.63 4.95
N ARG A 180 -12.85 8.33 5.53
CA ARG A 180 -14.08 7.71 6.08
C ARG A 180 -14.85 6.90 5.04
N LYS A 181 -14.96 7.42 3.82
CA LYS A 181 -15.67 6.77 2.71
C LYS A 181 -14.91 5.58 2.12
N SER A 182 -13.58 5.61 2.15
CA SER A 182 -12.73 4.65 1.40
C SER A 182 -12.04 3.61 2.28
N ALA A 183 -11.83 3.89 3.56
CA ALA A 183 -11.03 3.08 4.47
C ALA A 183 -11.52 1.63 4.52
N PHE A 184 -12.84 1.41 4.50
CA PHE A 184 -13.41 0.08 4.78
C PHE A 184 -14.17 -0.57 3.60
N ILE A 185 -13.94 -0.12 2.36
CA ILE A 185 -14.65 -0.65 1.18
C ILE A 185 -14.23 -2.09 0.88
N ASN A 186 -12.92 -2.35 0.78
CA ASN A 186 -12.39 -3.66 0.40
C ASN A 186 -12.10 -4.57 1.60
N THR A 187 -12.10 -4.03 2.81
CA THR A 187 -11.74 -4.74 4.05
C THR A 187 -12.25 -3.96 5.26
N ASN A 188 -12.51 -4.62 6.38
CA ASN A 188 -12.82 -3.97 7.65
C ASN A 188 -11.60 -3.83 8.57
N LEU A 189 -10.39 -4.16 8.11
CA LEU A 189 -9.18 -4.03 8.92
C LEU A 189 -8.81 -2.56 9.19
N PRO A 190 -8.20 -2.26 10.35
CA PRO A 190 -7.93 -0.89 10.78
C PRO A 190 -7.01 -0.12 9.84
N VAL A 191 -7.18 1.20 9.87
CA VAL A 191 -6.32 2.18 9.18
C VAL A 191 -5.57 3.02 10.22
N ILE A 192 -4.28 3.24 9.99
CA ILE A 192 -3.43 4.17 10.73
C ILE A 192 -3.23 5.41 9.85
N VAL A 193 -3.59 6.58 10.39
CA VAL A 193 -3.36 7.88 9.74
C VAL A 193 -2.21 8.57 10.46
N ASN A 194 -1.08 8.72 9.77
CA ASN A 194 0.11 9.39 10.25
C ASN A 194 0.06 10.87 9.82
N LEU A 195 0.00 11.79 10.77
CA LEU A 195 -0.05 13.22 10.51
C LEU A 195 1.27 13.88 10.89
N SER A 196 1.97 14.48 9.92
CA SER A 196 3.04 15.43 10.20
C SER A 196 2.40 16.79 10.50
N VAL A 197 2.53 17.26 11.73
CA VAL A 197 1.82 18.45 12.20
C VAL A 197 2.73 19.66 12.10
N TYR A 198 2.41 20.55 11.16
CA TYR A 198 2.97 21.90 11.03
C TYR A 198 1.99 22.99 11.48
N ALA A 199 0.73 22.59 11.70
CA ALA A 199 -0.35 23.49 12.07
C ALA A 199 -0.15 24.10 13.47
N SER A 200 -0.47 25.38 13.62
CA SER A 200 -0.45 26.13 14.87
C SER A 200 -1.43 25.54 15.90
N PRO A 201 -1.26 25.82 17.20
CA PRO A 201 -2.13 25.28 18.25
C PRO A 201 -3.63 25.49 17.99
N GLY A 202 -4.03 26.66 17.46
CA GLY A 202 -5.43 26.94 17.14
C GLY A 202 -5.97 26.11 15.98
N GLN A 203 -5.13 25.81 14.97
CA GLN A 203 -5.48 24.92 13.87
C GLN A 203 -5.49 23.46 14.30
N GLN A 204 -4.61 23.06 15.23
CA GLN A 204 -4.64 21.72 15.83
C GLN A 204 -5.94 21.45 16.60
N GLU A 205 -6.53 22.45 17.28
CA GLU A 205 -7.88 22.30 17.88
C GLU A 205 -8.94 22.01 16.82
N ILE A 206 -8.84 22.68 15.66
CA ILE A 206 -9.73 22.45 14.52
C ILE A 206 -9.51 21.05 13.93
N MET A 207 -8.25 20.57 13.84
CA MET A 207 -7.95 19.19 13.42
C MET A 207 -8.64 18.17 14.32
N VAL A 208 -8.56 18.33 15.65
CA VAL A 208 -9.23 17.44 16.62
C VAL A 208 -10.74 17.44 16.41
N ARG A 209 -11.34 18.62 16.23
CA ARG A 209 -12.78 18.74 15.96
C ARG A 209 -13.18 18.02 14.67
N ILE A 210 -12.46 18.28 13.57
CA ILE A 210 -12.70 17.66 12.27
C ILE A 210 -12.60 16.14 12.36
N MET A 211 -11.54 15.59 12.96
CA MET A 211 -11.38 14.14 13.07
C MET A 211 -12.52 13.50 13.88
N LYS A 212 -12.95 14.14 14.98
CA LYS A 212 -14.09 13.66 15.78
C LYS A 212 -15.41 13.73 15.02
N GLU A 213 -15.65 14.79 14.26
CA GLU A 213 -16.86 14.98 13.45
C GLU A 213 -16.93 13.97 12.29
N GLU A 214 -15.85 13.86 11.50
CA GLU A 214 -15.86 13.11 10.24
C GLU A 214 -15.64 11.61 10.44
N TRP A 215 -14.82 11.21 11.41
CA TRP A 215 -14.58 9.79 11.67
C TRP A 215 -15.50 9.22 12.74
N ASN A 216 -15.97 10.04 13.69
CA ASN A 216 -16.94 9.67 14.72
C ASN A 216 -16.65 8.29 15.35
N ASP A 217 -17.52 7.31 15.10
CA ASP A 217 -17.44 5.95 15.61
C ASP A 217 -16.25 5.15 15.08
N CYS A 218 -15.69 5.53 13.93
CA CYS A 218 -14.48 4.91 13.42
C CYS A 218 -13.22 5.36 14.18
N LEU A 219 -13.17 6.57 14.74
CA LEU A 219 -11.97 7.08 15.41
C LEU A 219 -11.74 6.41 16.77
N VAL A 220 -10.52 5.96 17.02
CA VAL A 220 -10.07 5.57 18.36
C VAL A 220 -9.60 6.81 19.11
N ASP A 221 -10.53 7.48 19.80
CA ASP A 221 -10.26 8.69 20.59
C ASP A 221 -10.06 8.43 22.09
N ARG A 222 -10.19 7.17 22.51
CA ARG A 222 -10.03 6.71 23.89
C ARG A 222 -9.60 5.24 23.93
N PRO A 223 -9.06 4.75 25.07
CA PRO A 223 -8.80 3.32 25.26
C PRO A 223 -10.03 2.46 24.97
N LEU A 224 -9.86 1.38 24.22
CA LEU A 224 -10.89 0.38 23.98
C LEU A 224 -11.23 -0.34 25.30
N GLU A 225 -12.48 -0.78 25.41
CA GLU A 225 -12.96 -1.52 26.57
C GLU A 225 -12.11 -2.77 26.82
N GLY A 226 -11.68 -2.94 28.07
CA GLY A 226 -10.79 -4.04 28.48
C GLY A 226 -9.35 -3.94 27.97
N CYS A 227 -8.97 -2.91 27.20
CA CYS A 227 -7.64 -2.72 26.64
C CYS A 227 -6.97 -1.43 27.13
N ASP A 228 -6.30 -1.52 28.28
CA ASP A 228 -5.55 -0.40 28.83
C ASP A 228 -4.21 -0.21 28.09
N PRO A 229 -3.98 0.94 27.40
CA PRO A 229 -2.76 1.21 26.65
C PRO A 229 -1.50 1.20 27.52
N ARG A 230 -1.61 1.38 28.85
CA ARG A 230 -0.46 1.33 29.76
C ARG A 230 0.13 -0.07 29.89
N PHE A 231 -0.65 -1.11 29.55
CA PHE A 231 -0.27 -2.50 29.80
C PHE A 231 -0.23 -3.36 28.54
N ARG A 232 -0.99 -3.01 27.48
CA ARG A 232 -1.02 -3.79 26.24
C ARG A 232 -1.50 -3.02 25.02
N LEU A 233 -1.12 -3.54 23.85
CA LEU A 233 -1.75 -3.19 22.58
C LEU A 233 -3.06 -3.97 22.36
N PRO A 234 -4.00 -3.42 21.57
CA PRO A 234 -5.22 -4.11 21.20
C PRO A 234 -4.94 -5.27 20.25
N LYS A 235 -5.87 -6.24 20.20
CA LYS A 235 -5.84 -7.29 19.18
C LYS A 235 -6.38 -6.72 17.87
N LEU A 236 -5.99 -7.32 16.75
CA LEU A 236 -6.48 -6.86 15.44
C LEU A 236 -8.02 -6.89 15.35
N ARG A 237 -8.67 -7.90 15.94
CA ARG A 237 -10.15 -7.99 16.00
C ARG A 237 -10.82 -6.83 16.74
N ASP A 238 -10.15 -6.24 17.72
CA ASP A 238 -10.74 -5.18 18.55
C ASP A 238 -10.79 -3.85 17.77
N LEU A 239 -10.06 -3.77 16.66
CA LEU A 239 -9.88 -2.60 15.82
C LEU A 239 -10.56 -2.71 14.44
N LEU A 240 -11.43 -3.70 14.24
CA LEU A 240 -12.20 -3.78 12.99
C LEU A 240 -13.07 -2.52 12.82
N GLY A 241 -12.99 -1.90 11.64
CA GLY A 241 -13.70 -0.66 11.31
C GLY A 241 -13.14 0.58 12.02
N ARG A 242 -11.93 0.51 12.59
CA ARG A 242 -11.33 1.61 13.36
C ARG A 242 -10.20 2.33 12.65
N ILE A 243 -10.07 3.63 12.95
CA ILE A 243 -9.04 4.54 12.48
C ILE A 243 -8.20 4.95 13.70
N LEU A 244 -6.89 4.70 13.64
CA LEU A 244 -5.91 5.12 14.63
C LEU A 244 -5.15 6.35 14.13
N VAL A 245 -4.85 7.28 15.03
CA VAL A 245 -4.04 8.46 14.73
C VAL A 245 -2.63 8.27 15.26
N ARG A 246 -1.64 8.60 14.43
CA ARG A 246 -0.25 8.76 14.82
C ARG A 246 0.20 10.16 14.43
N LEU A 247 0.97 10.80 15.31
CA LEU A 247 1.38 12.19 15.12
C LEU A 247 2.90 12.28 15.12
N SER A 248 3.44 13.10 14.21
CA SER A 248 4.83 13.53 14.23
C SER A 248 4.85 15.04 14.28
N ALA A 249 5.61 15.60 15.22
CA ALA A 249 5.77 17.04 15.33
C ALA A 249 6.96 17.45 14.46
N ALA A 250 6.71 18.29 13.46
CA ALA A 250 7.74 18.61 12.48
C ALA A 250 8.65 19.76 12.93
N ALA A 251 9.92 19.69 12.55
CA ALA A 251 10.77 20.87 12.50
C ALA A 251 10.26 21.76 11.35
N GLY A 252 10.01 23.04 11.62
CA GLY A 252 9.45 23.96 10.61
C GLY A 252 10.26 23.94 9.29
N PRO A 253 9.61 24.16 8.13
CA PRO A 253 10.30 24.13 6.84
C PRO A 253 11.29 25.29 6.75
N VAL A 254 12.49 25.01 6.24
CA VAL A 254 13.42 26.07 5.82
C VAL A 254 12.95 26.57 4.45
N LEU A 255 12.26 27.70 4.42
CA LEU A 255 11.98 28.42 3.17
C LEU A 255 13.32 28.79 2.50
N PRO A 256 13.60 28.36 1.25
CA PRO A 256 14.75 28.87 0.52
C PRO A 256 14.47 30.34 0.20
N ARG A 257 15.17 31.25 0.90
CA ARG A 257 15.15 32.68 0.57
C ARG A 257 15.52 32.87 -0.90
N SER A 258 14.59 33.43 -1.67
CA SER A 258 14.85 33.99 -3.00
C SER A 258 16.04 34.94 -2.90
N LYS A 259 17.11 34.65 -3.65
CA LYS A 259 18.28 35.51 -3.75
C LYS A 259 17.89 36.80 -4.49
N GLU A 260 17.39 37.79 -3.77
CA GLU A 260 17.51 39.17 -4.21
C GLU A 260 18.88 39.72 -3.81
N SER A 261 19.52 40.32 -4.81
CA SER A 261 20.85 40.90 -4.78
C SER A 261 20.91 42.12 -3.86
N GLY A 262 21.85 42.13 -2.90
CA GLY A 262 22.20 43.32 -2.12
C GLY A 262 23.21 43.02 -1.03
N ARG A 263 24.37 43.68 -1.08
CA ARG A 263 25.52 43.51 -0.19
C ARG A 263 25.25 43.94 1.27
N ASP A 264 25.91 43.21 2.16
CA ASP A 264 26.75 43.64 3.31
C ASP A 264 26.37 43.09 4.70
N GLN A 265 27.32 42.28 5.21
CA GLN A 265 27.87 42.18 6.57
C GLN A 265 27.01 41.80 7.79
N LEU A 266 27.48 40.71 8.44
CA LEU A 266 27.53 40.43 9.88
C LEU A 266 26.21 40.25 10.65
N SER A 267 25.84 38.98 10.87
CA SER A 267 25.64 38.45 12.23
C SER A 267 25.60 36.92 12.18
N GLU A 268 26.48 36.28 12.96
CA GLU A 268 26.33 34.88 13.36
C GLU A 268 25.12 34.79 14.30
N GLY A 269 24.05 34.17 13.83
CA GLY A 269 22.92 33.75 14.64
C GLY A 269 22.39 32.46 14.05
N SER A 270 22.66 31.32 14.71
CA SER A 270 21.98 30.07 14.39
C SER A 270 20.51 30.25 14.74
N HIS A 271 19.67 30.57 13.74
CA HIS A 271 18.23 30.49 13.92
C HIS A 271 17.87 29.02 14.16
N SER A 272 17.59 28.69 15.42
CA SER A 272 17.01 27.41 15.83
C SER A 272 15.70 27.22 15.08
N GLN A 273 15.55 26.07 14.41
CA GLN A 273 14.30 25.61 13.81
C GLN A 273 13.21 25.60 14.89
N GLU A 274 12.20 26.47 14.78
CA GLU A 274 11.09 26.45 15.72
C GLU A 274 10.18 25.26 15.39
N HIS A 275 10.16 24.32 16.32
CA HIS A 275 9.28 23.16 16.34
C HIS A 275 7.89 23.58 16.77
N VAL A 276 6.85 23.20 16.03
CA VAL A 276 5.47 23.47 16.45
C VAL A 276 5.04 22.37 17.42
N PRO A 277 4.81 22.68 18.71
CA PRO A 277 4.45 21.67 19.68
C PRO A 277 3.05 21.11 19.40
N ILE A 278 2.88 19.80 19.58
CA ILE A 278 1.57 19.15 19.52
C ILE A 278 0.80 19.49 20.81
N ILE A 279 -0.41 20.02 20.67
CA ILE A 279 -1.28 20.32 21.81
C ILE A 279 -1.81 19.02 22.43
N GLN A 280 -2.03 19.05 23.75
CA GLN A 280 -2.52 17.88 24.49
C GLN A 280 -3.80 17.26 23.89
N PRO A 281 -4.86 18.02 23.52
CA PRO A 281 -6.05 17.43 22.90
C PRO A 281 -5.78 16.64 21.62
N LEU A 282 -4.79 17.04 20.83
CA LEU A 282 -4.37 16.34 19.61
C LEU A 282 -3.55 15.10 19.99
N ALA A 283 -2.57 15.25 20.90
CA ALA A 283 -1.75 14.15 21.40
C ALA A 283 -2.58 13.01 22.02
N GLU A 284 -3.70 13.32 22.68
CA GLU A 284 -4.60 12.33 23.29
C GLU A 284 -5.29 11.41 22.26
N LEU A 285 -5.39 11.82 20.99
CA LEU A 285 -5.90 10.95 19.91
C LEU A 285 -4.93 9.83 19.53
N ALA A 286 -3.64 9.94 19.87
CA ALA A 286 -2.65 8.89 19.63
C ALA A 286 -2.68 7.80 20.72
N VAL A 287 -3.87 7.18 20.92
CA VAL A 287 -4.15 6.26 22.04
C VAL A 287 -3.19 5.07 22.07
N TYR A 288 -2.97 4.43 20.91
CA TYR A 288 -2.13 3.23 20.78
C TYR A 288 -0.90 3.40 19.88
N MET A 289 -0.67 4.61 19.36
CA MET A 289 0.38 4.90 18.36
C MET A 289 1.19 6.15 18.74
N ARG A 290 1.76 6.15 19.96
CA ARG A 290 2.52 7.30 20.48
C ARG A 290 3.90 7.34 19.85
N ASN A 291 4.16 8.38 19.08
CA ASN A 291 5.47 8.56 18.47
C ASN A 291 6.47 9.04 19.53
N GLU A 292 7.53 8.27 19.76
CA GLU A 292 8.57 8.60 20.74
C GLU A 292 9.93 8.68 20.04
N PRO A 293 10.86 9.54 20.50
CA PRO A 293 12.21 9.56 19.98
C PRO A 293 12.94 8.26 20.34
N PHE A 294 13.75 7.75 19.40
CA PHE A 294 14.59 6.59 19.65
C PHE A 294 15.97 7.02 20.14
N GLU A 295 16.28 6.75 21.41
CA GLU A 295 17.59 7.01 22.03
C GLU A 295 18.30 5.69 22.43
N GLY A 296 17.79 4.56 21.93
CA GLY A 296 18.29 3.22 22.23
C GLY A 296 17.32 2.37 23.05
N PHE A 297 17.71 1.10 23.27
CA PHE A 297 16.88 0.09 23.94
C PHE A 297 16.96 0.14 25.47
N ASN A 298 17.47 1.21 26.08
CA ASN A 298 17.56 1.36 27.54
C ASN A 298 16.83 2.63 28.01
N THR A 299 15.75 3.00 27.32
CA THR A 299 14.99 4.21 27.58
C THR A 299 13.72 3.93 28.40
N PRO A 300 13.20 4.93 29.15
CA PRO A 300 11.92 4.80 29.85
C PRO A 300 10.76 4.49 28.90
N TRP A 301 10.81 5.00 27.66
CA TRP A 301 9.78 4.85 26.64
C TRP A 301 9.49 3.40 26.30
N MET A 302 10.51 2.53 26.33
CA MET A 302 10.33 1.09 26.09
C MET A 302 9.31 0.42 27.02
N LYS A 303 9.01 1.02 28.18
CA LYS A 303 8.04 0.47 29.13
C LYS A 303 6.59 0.70 28.69
N SER A 304 6.35 1.62 27.76
CA SER A 304 5.01 1.95 27.28
C SER A 304 4.63 1.06 26.11
N PRO A 305 3.62 0.18 26.19
CA PRO A 305 3.26 -0.71 25.08
C PRO A 305 2.90 0.01 23.77
N THR A 306 2.49 1.28 23.85
CA THR A 306 1.99 2.06 22.70
C THR A 306 3.04 2.90 22.00
N HIS A 307 4.31 2.85 22.44
CA HIS A 307 5.34 3.62 21.75
C HIS A 307 5.57 3.08 20.34
N VAL A 308 5.83 4.02 19.44
CA VAL A 308 6.22 3.78 18.06
C VAL A 308 7.53 4.53 17.86
N PHE A 309 8.60 3.78 17.57
CA PHE A 309 9.86 4.39 17.15
C PHE A 309 9.89 4.56 15.64
N SER A 310 10.60 5.58 15.17
CA SER A 310 10.85 5.79 13.75
C SER A 310 12.24 6.28 13.47
N LEU A 311 12.85 5.69 12.45
CA LEU A 311 14.15 6.08 11.95
C LEU A 311 14.14 6.10 10.42
N PRO A 312 14.90 7.00 9.80
CA PRO A 312 15.30 6.88 8.41
C PRO A 312 16.04 5.56 8.15
N GLU A 313 16.03 5.14 6.90
CA GLU A 313 16.62 3.89 6.43
C GLU A 313 18.07 3.70 6.89
N HIS A 314 18.94 4.68 6.62
CA HIS A 314 20.37 4.60 6.98
C HIS A 314 20.58 4.46 8.49
N HIS A 315 19.85 5.21 9.32
CA HIS A 315 19.95 5.11 10.77
C HIS A 315 19.48 3.76 11.31
N LEU A 316 18.46 3.17 10.69
CA LEU A 316 18.00 1.84 11.10
C LEU A 316 18.98 0.75 10.64
N GLN A 317 19.61 0.91 9.47
CA GLN A 317 20.69 0.02 9.02
C GLN A 317 21.89 0.08 9.98
N ASP A 318 22.30 1.27 10.42
CA ASP A 318 23.34 1.44 11.44
C ASP A 318 22.95 0.71 12.73
N LEU A 319 21.69 0.86 13.19
CA LEU A 319 21.19 0.16 14.37
C LEU A 319 21.20 -1.37 14.21
N ILE A 320 20.84 -1.88 13.03
CA ILE A 320 20.87 -3.31 12.71
C ILE A 320 22.32 -3.84 12.81
N SER A 321 23.29 -3.10 12.27
CA SER A 321 24.71 -3.49 12.29
C SER A 321 25.26 -3.65 13.71
N VAL A 322 24.75 -2.87 14.67
CA VAL A 322 25.21 -2.88 16.07
C VAL A 322 24.32 -3.74 16.98
N SER A 323 23.02 -3.82 16.72
CA SER A 323 22.02 -4.25 17.72
C SER A 323 20.79 -4.96 17.14
N HIS A 324 20.93 -5.72 16.04
CA HIS A 324 19.83 -6.45 15.40
C HIS A 324 19.01 -7.35 16.35
N THR A 325 19.64 -8.02 17.34
CA THR A 325 18.93 -8.88 18.31
C THR A 325 18.00 -8.09 19.22
N ASN A 326 18.41 -6.90 19.66
CA ASN A 326 17.57 -6.06 20.51
C ASN A 326 16.44 -5.43 19.69
N LEU A 327 16.71 -5.04 18.44
CA LEU A 327 15.69 -4.59 17.51
C LEU A 327 14.63 -5.67 17.29
N PHE A 328 15.06 -6.90 16.99
CA PHE A 328 14.14 -8.03 16.81
C PHE A 328 13.29 -8.26 18.07
N ARG A 329 13.92 -8.35 19.25
CA ARG A 329 13.22 -8.55 20.53
C ARG A 329 12.21 -7.43 20.84
N HIS A 330 12.60 -6.19 20.60
CA HIS A 330 11.71 -5.03 20.74
C HIS A 330 10.46 -5.18 19.86
N ASN A 331 10.68 -5.51 18.58
CA ASN A 331 9.65 -5.61 17.56
C ASN A 331 8.69 -6.80 17.72
N GLN A 332 8.92 -7.68 18.70
CA GLN A 332 7.96 -8.74 19.04
C GLN A 332 6.70 -8.18 19.69
N ASN A 333 6.81 -7.08 20.43
CA ASN A 333 5.71 -6.52 21.22
C ASN A 333 5.44 -5.03 20.95
N HIS A 334 6.39 -4.31 20.35
CA HIS A 334 6.31 -2.86 20.15
C HIS A 334 6.48 -2.49 18.68
N PHE A 335 6.02 -1.29 18.31
CA PHE A 335 6.06 -0.82 16.94
C PHE A 335 7.38 -0.14 16.59
N PHE A 336 7.86 -0.45 15.40
CA PHE A 336 8.92 0.28 14.73
C PHE A 336 8.47 0.59 13.29
N CYS A 337 8.79 1.80 12.85
CA CYS A 337 8.54 2.26 11.49
C CYS A 337 9.86 2.71 10.88
N VAL A 338 10.07 2.38 9.61
CA VAL A 338 11.22 2.84 8.81
C VAL A 338 10.72 3.68 7.66
N THR A 339 11.40 4.79 7.41
CA THR A 339 11.10 5.72 6.33
C THR A 339 12.25 5.80 5.34
N PRO A 340 11.98 5.97 4.03
CA PRO A 340 13.01 6.26 3.05
C PRO A 340 13.83 7.49 3.45
N ASP A 341 15.09 7.54 3.01
CA ASP A 341 15.96 8.67 3.29
C ASP A 341 15.47 9.95 2.61
N SER A 342 15.41 11.04 3.37
CA SER A 342 14.91 12.34 2.90
C SER A 342 15.93 13.16 2.11
N ALA A 343 17.13 12.63 1.86
CA ALA A 343 18.25 13.37 1.26
C ALA A 343 18.04 13.73 -0.23
N SER A 344 17.02 13.16 -0.88
CA SER A 344 16.66 13.49 -2.26
C SER A 344 15.17 13.83 -2.39
N VAL A 345 14.83 14.62 -3.41
CA VAL A 345 13.44 15.03 -3.69
C VAL A 345 12.58 13.82 -4.06
N TYR A 346 13.16 12.84 -4.76
CA TYR A 346 12.52 11.59 -5.19
C TYR A 346 13.37 10.37 -4.78
N PRO A 347 13.36 9.97 -3.49
CA PRO A 347 14.17 8.85 -3.04
C PRO A 347 13.71 7.54 -3.67
N SER A 348 14.62 6.59 -3.79
CA SER A 348 14.28 5.19 -4.07
C SER A 348 13.53 4.61 -2.89
N ASN A 349 12.63 3.67 -3.15
CA ASN A 349 12.09 2.90 -2.05
C ASN A 349 13.19 2.04 -1.45
N LEU A 350 13.12 1.90 -0.13
CA LEU A 350 13.91 0.97 0.65
C LEU A 350 13.60 -0.48 0.24
N ASP A 351 14.51 -1.41 0.53
CA ASP A 351 14.23 -2.85 0.49
C ASP A 351 13.50 -3.25 1.79
N PRO A 352 12.18 -3.53 1.76
CA PRO A 352 11.42 -3.77 2.98
C PRO A 352 11.78 -5.09 3.67
N LEU A 353 12.33 -6.08 2.93
CA LEU A 353 12.66 -7.39 3.51
C LEU A 353 13.80 -7.28 4.52
N GLN A 354 14.72 -6.33 4.34
CA GLN A 354 15.81 -6.06 5.28
C GLN A 354 15.32 -5.64 6.67
N PHE A 355 14.13 -5.06 6.74
CA PHE A 355 13.53 -4.56 7.98
C PHE A 355 12.49 -5.53 8.53
N TRP A 356 11.70 -6.17 7.66
CA TRP A 356 10.74 -7.20 8.06
C TRP A 356 11.40 -8.40 8.72
N LYS A 357 12.60 -8.79 8.29
CA LYS A 357 13.40 -9.85 8.95
C LYS A 357 13.72 -9.53 10.42
N HIS A 358 13.70 -8.25 10.80
CA HIS A 358 13.88 -7.76 12.16
C HIS A 358 12.56 -7.41 12.85
N GLY A 359 11.41 -7.72 12.25
CA GLY A 359 10.09 -7.53 12.84
C GLY A 359 9.53 -6.12 12.74
N VAL A 360 10.19 -5.21 12.02
CA VAL A 360 9.69 -3.84 11.79
C VAL A 360 8.31 -3.94 11.14
N GLN A 361 7.28 -3.32 11.71
CA GLN A 361 5.90 -3.49 11.23
C GLN A 361 5.58 -2.60 10.04
N MET A 362 6.08 -1.37 10.05
CA MET A 362 5.77 -0.34 9.06
C MET A 362 7.03 0.02 8.27
N ALA A 363 7.25 -0.70 7.18
CA ALA A 363 8.22 -0.30 6.16
C ALA A 363 7.48 0.59 5.15
N THR A 364 7.75 1.90 5.18
CA THR A 364 6.97 2.85 4.37
C THR A 364 7.52 2.91 2.94
N ILE A 365 6.63 2.74 1.97
CA ILE A 365 6.97 2.62 0.55
C ILE A 365 6.17 3.67 -0.23
N SER A 366 6.85 4.42 -1.09
CA SER A 366 6.22 5.32 -2.05
C SER A 366 5.55 4.51 -3.15
N ARG A 367 4.24 4.62 -3.23
CA ARG A 367 3.43 3.99 -4.26
C ARG A 367 3.53 4.64 -5.64
N HIS A 368 4.09 5.85 -5.70
CA HIS A 368 4.22 6.64 -6.93
C HIS A 368 5.48 6.28 -7.71
N ARG A 369 6.30 5.37 -7.17
CA ARG A 369 7.52 4.88 -7.80
C ARG A 369 7.49 3.36 -7.84
N VAL A 370 7.42 2.81 -9.05
CA VAL A 370 7.51 1.36 -9.27
C VAL A 370 8.98 0.98 -9.41
N ASP A 371 9.57 0.59 -8.29
CA ASP A 371 10.91 0.04 -8.20
C ASP A 371 10.87 -1.29 -7.42
N GLU A 372 12.04 -1.89 -7.17
CA GLU A 372 12.15 -3.15 -6.45
C GLU A 372 11.42 -3.13 -5.10
N GLY A 373 11.61 -2.09 -4.28
CA GLY A 373 10.96 -1.97 -2.98
C GLY A 373 9.43 -2.00 -3.07
N MET A 374 8.86 -1.32 -4.08
CA MET A 374 7.41 -1.36 -4.34
C MET A 374 6.93 -2.74 -4.82
N MET A 375 7.69 -3.40 -5.71
CA MET A 375 7.36 -4.74 -6.19
C MET A 375 7.40 -5.78 -5.06
N LEU A 376 8.38 -5.68 -4.17
CA LEU A 376 8.47 -6.54 -2.98
C LEU A 376 7.32 -6.27 -2.01
N ASN A 377 6.92 -5.00 -1.85
CA ASN A 377 5.76 -4.62 -1.05
C ASN A 377 4.46 -5.22 -1.59
N GLU A 378 4.20 -5.13 -2.89
CA GLU A 378 3.02 -5.77 -3.48
C GLU A 378 3.04 -7.30 -3.31
N GLY A 379 4.20 -7.94 -3.52
CA GLY A 379 4.36 -9.38 -3.33
C GLY A 379 4.05 -9.84 -1.90
N MET A 380 4.49 -9.09 -0.88
CA MET A 380 4.23 -9.41 0.53
C MET A 380 2.74 -9.32 0.88
N PHE A 381 2.05 -8.29 0.39
CA PHE A 381 0.68 -7.93 0.81
C PHE A 381 -0.42 -8.41 -0.13
N THR A 382 -0.11 -9.15 -1.20
CA THR A 382 -1.10 -9.72 -2.13
C THR A 382 -2.16 -10.53 -1.36
N ASP A 383 -3.44 -10.22 -1.58
CA ASP A 383 -4.63 -10.78 -0.91
C ASP A 383 -4.72 -10.58 0.62
N GLU A 384 -3.75 -9.92 1.25
CA GLU A 384 -3.63 -9.85 2.72
C GLU A 384 -4.43 -8.71 3.35
N SER A 385 -5.06 -7.86 2.52
CA SER A 385 -5.78 -6.64 2.96
C SER A 385 -4.90 -5.69 3.79
N GLY A 386 -3.58 -5.69 3.50
CA GLY A 386 -2.59 -4.79 4.10
C GLY A 386 -2.13 -5.12 5.52
N TRP A 387 -2.56 -6.24 6.11
CA TRP A 387 -2.09 -6.73 7.41
C TRP A 387 -1.62 -8.18 7.28
N VAL A 388 -0.32 -8.44 7.35
CA VAL A 388 0.27 -9.79 7.25
C VAL A 388 0.70 -10.25 8.62
N VAL A 389 0.26 -11.42 9.09
CA VAL A 389 0.72 -11.98 10.37
C VAL A 389 2.21 -12.29 10.27
N LYS A 390 3.01 -11.89 11.26
CA LYS A 390 4.43 -12.25 11.30
C LYS A 390 4.61 -13.77 11.44
N PRO A 391 5.72 -14.35 10.93
CA PRO A 391 5.99 -15.78 11.10
C PRO A 391 6.03 -16.21 12.57
N ASP A 392 5.71 -17.48 12.86
CA ASP A 392 5.51 -17.94 14.25
C ASP A 392 6.71 -17.74 15.19
N HIS A 393 7.93 -17.81 14.65
CA HIS A 393 9.17 -17.61 15.41
C HIS A 393 9.41 -16.15 15.83
N TYR A 394 8.59 -15.20 15.36
CA TYR A 394 8.59 -13.82 15.84
C TYR A 394 7.89 -13.70 17.19
N PHE A 395 7.12 -14.71 17.60
CA PHE A 395 6.40 -14.71 18.86
C PHE A 395 7.24 -15.37 19.96
N PHE A 396 7.13 -14.85 21.18
CA PHE A 396 7.80 -15.44 22.34
C PHE A 396 7.21 -16.84 22.62
N THR A 397 8.05 -17.87 22.66
CA THR A 397 7.66 -19.17 23.25
C THR A 397 8.07 -19.18 24.73
N ASP A 398 7.16 -19.60 25.61
CA ASP A 398 7.35 -19.72 27.07
C ASP A 398 8.57 -20.57 27.51
N THR A 399 9.24 -21.23 26.58
CA THR A 399 10.36 -22.14 26.85
C THR A 399 11.70 -21.44 27.09
N GLY A 400 11.81 -20.11 26.96
CA GLY A 400 13.05 -19.37 27.24
C GLY A 400 14.23 -19.73 26.31
N VAL A 401 14.01 -20.60 25.33
CA VAL A 401 14.96 -20.88 24.25
C VAL A 401 14.78 -19.76 23.25
N LEU A 402 15.86 -19.04 22.93
CA LEU A 402 15.93 -18.23 21.73
C LEU A 402 15.63 -19.20 20.58
N GLY A 403 14.39 -19.24 20.11
CA GLY A 403 13.99 -20.02 18.95
C GLY A 403 14.78 -19.45 17.79
N GLY A 404 15.99 -19.97 17.60
CA GLY A 404 16.94 -19.43 16.65
C GLY A 404 16.29 -19.38 15.28
N LEU A 405 16.84 -18.52 14.43
CA LEU A 405 16.67 -18.46 12.98
C LEU A 405 16.79 -19.83 12.23
N LEU A 406 16.90 -20.95 12.95
CA LEU A 406 17.41 -22.24 12.51
C LEU A 406 16.34 -23.34 12.28
N VAL A 407 15.06 -23.14 12.59
CA VAL A 407 14.10 -24.28 12.58
C VAL A 407 13.41 -24.52 11.23
N HIS A 408 13.52 -23.63 10.24
CA HIS A 408 12.79 -23.75 8.98
C HIS A 408 13.64 -23.68 7.71
N SER A 409 14.96 -23.85 7.80
CA SER A 409 15.81 -23.91 6.60
C SER A 409 15.36 -25.05 5.70
N ARG A 410 14.64 -24.71 4.62
CA ARG A 410 14.32 -25.62 3.53
C ARG A 410 15.16 -25.22 2.33
N LEU A 411 15.87 -26.18 1.76
CA LEU A 411 16.47 -26.01 0.46
C LEU A 411 15.33 -26.05 -0.56
N ILE A 412 15.11 -24.92 -1.23
CA ILE A 412 14.07 -24.77 -2.26
C ILE A 412 14.77 -24.73 -3.61
N GLU A 413 14.54 -25.75 -4.44
CA GLU A 413 14.84 -25.69 -5.87
C GLU A 413 13.57 -25.24 -6.59
N LEU A 414 13.67 -24.19 -7.40
CA LEU A 414 12.56 -23.66 -8.17
C LEU A 414 12.93 -23.71 -9.66
N SER A 415 12.10 -24.36 -10.46
CA SER A 415 12.15 -24.25 -11.92
C SER A 415 10.89 -23.56 -12.42
N ILE A 416 11.08 -22.63 -13.36
CA ILE A 416 10.01 -21.87 -13.98
C ILE A 416 10.09 -22.11 -15.48
N PHE A 417 9.01 -22.60 -16.07
CA PHE A 417 8.89 -22.73 -17.52
C PHE A 417 7.88 -21.70 -18.03
N VAL A 418 8.32 -20.82 -18.93
CA VAL A 418 7.47 -19.80 -19.53
C VAL A 418 7.14 -20.20 -20.96
N PHE A 419 5.84 -20.27 -21.28
CA PHE A 419 5.37 -20.72 -22.60
C PHE A 419 5.50 -19.62 -23.66
N GLN A 420 5.96 -19.97 -24.85
CA GLN A 420 6.03 -19.05 -26.00
C GLN A 420 4.68 -18.88 -26.70
N GLY A 421 4.59 -17.88 -27.59
CA GLY A 421 3.42 -17.66 -28.45
C GLY A 421 2.28 -16.92 -27.77
N GLN A 422 2.45 -16.55 -26.51
CA GLN A 422 1.57 -15.65 -25.78
C GLN A 422 1.79 -14.24 -26.28
N ALA A 423 0.76 -13.59 -26.80
CA ALA A 423 0.89 -12.27 -27.38
C ALA A 423 0.64 -11.20 -26.32
N PHE A 424 1.59 -10.29 -26.18
CA PHE A 424 1.56 -9.20 -25.22
C PHE A 424 1.59 -7.85 -25.92
N ASP A 425 0.64 -6.98 -25.59
CA ASP A 425 0.61 -5.59 -26.04
C ASP A 425 1.45 -4.73 -25.07
N LEU A 426 2.71 -4.52 -25.44
CA LEU A 426 3.62 -3.66 -24.69
C LEU A 426 3.34 -2.20 -25.04
N ILE A 427 3.22 -1.35 -24.04
CA ILE A 427 3.15 0.10 -24.25
C ILE A 427 4.58 0.61 -24.14
N THR A 428 5.14 1.06 -25.26
CA THR A 428 6.45 1.71 -25.28
C THR A 428 6.34 3.13 -24.74
N LYS A 429 7.49 3.75 -24.43
CA LYS A 429 7.55 5.10 -23.84
C LYS A 429 6.79 6.18 -24.61
N ASP A 430 6.73 6.06 -25.93
CA ASP A 430 6.03 7.01 -26.81
C ASP A 430 4.51 6.78 -26.81
N GLY A 431 4.00 5.91 -25.94
CA GLY A 431 2.60 5.46 -25.90
C GLY A 431 2.24 4.51 -27.05
N ALA A 432 3.23 4.07 -27.84
CA ALA A 432 3.00 3.16 -28.95
C ALA A 432 2.78 1.74 -28.42
N LYS A 433 1.74 1.08 -28.93
CA LYS A 433 1.49 -0.34 -28.63
C LYS A 433 2.33 -1.20 -29.55
N GLN A 434 3.27 -1.93 -28.98
CA GLN A 434 4.05 -2.95 -29.67
C GLN A 434 3.60 -4.32 -29.20
N ARG A 435 3.11 -5.13 -30.15
CA ARG A 435 2.75 -6.51 -29.85
C ARG A 435 3.98 -7.41 -29.97
N THR A 436 4.38 -8.06 -28.89
CA THR A 436 5.39 -9.13 -28.91
C THR A 436 4.75 -10.48 -28.62
N ARG A 437 5.40 -11.57 -29.02
CA ARG A 437 5.02 -12.95 -28.66
C ARG A 437 6.11 -13.71 -27.93
N ASP A 438 7.22 -13.02 -27.68
CA ASP A 438 8.40 -13.56 -27.05
C ASP A 438 8.96 -12.52 -26.08
N LEU A 439 9.00 -12.90 -24.81
CA LEU A 439 9.55 -12.11 -23.72
C LEU A 439 10.86 -12.70 -23.17
N SER A 440 11.35 -13.80 -23.75
CA SER A 440 12.52 -14.53 -23.24
C SER A 440 13.75 -13.63 -23.08
N GLN A 441 14.09 -12.85 -24.10
CA GLN A 441 15.22 -11.91 -24.10
C GLN A 441 15.08 -10.75 -23.10
N PHE A 442 13.86 -10.47 -22.63
CA PHE A 442 13.58 -9.42 -21.67
C PHE A 442 13.40 -9.97 -20.25
N THR A 443 13.34 -11.29 -20.06
CA THR A 443 12.95 -11.87 -18.77
C THR A 443 14.10 -11.86 -17.78
N ASN A 444 13.86 -11.28 -16.62
CA ASN A 444 14.71 -11.38 -15.45
C ASN A 444 13.88 -11.93 -14.28
N ALA A 445 14.37 -12.98 -13.63
CA ALA A 445 13.69 -13.57 -12.47
C ALA A 445 14.65 -13.67 -11.30
N THR A 446 14.20 -13.24 -10.13
CA THR A 446 15.02 -13.17 -8.91
C THR A 446 14.23 -13.67 -7.71
N ILE A 447 14.91 -14.33 -6.78
CA ILE A 447 14.35 -14.65 -5.47
C ILE A 447 15.04 -13.78 -4.43
N HIS A 448 14.24 -13.01 -3.70
CA HIS A 448 14.70 -12.22 -2.58
C HIS A 448 14.46 -13.02 -1.31
N ILE A 449 15.53 -13.35 -0.57
CA ILE A 449 15.47 -14.19 0.63
C ILE A 449 15.80 -13.33 1.84
N SER A 450 14.81 -13.08 2.70
CA SER A 450 14.99 -12.42 4.00
C SER A 450 15.84 -11.13 3.95
N GLY A 451 15.88 -10.40 2.83
CA GLY A 451 16.70 -9.19 2.65
C GLY A 451 18.22 -9.40 2.76
N GLU A 452 18.74 -10.62 2.61
CA GLU A 452 20.18 -10.91 2.72
C GLU A 452 20.85 -11.12 1.36
N SER A 453 20.10 -11.61 0.39
CA SER A 453 20.62 -11.86 -0.94
C SER A 453 19.50 -11.91 -1.98
N GLN A 454 19.72 -11.22 -3.08
CA GLN A 454 19.00 -11.43 -4.33
C GLN A 454 19.66 -12.58 -5.07
N HIS A 455 18.89 -13.61 -5.37
CA HIS A 455 19.37 -14.73 -6.17
C HIS A 455 18.73 -14.71 -7.54
N GLN A 456 19.53 -14.42 -8.56
CA GLN A 456 19.09 -14.46 -9.94
C GLN A 456 18.85 -15.92 -10.37
N LEU A 457 17.74 -16.14 -11.07
CA LEU A 457 17.50 -17.39 -11.78
C LEU A 457 18.28 -17.36 -13.09
N PHE A 458 18.97 -18.44 -13.40
CA PHE A 458 19.68 -18.55 -14.66
C PHE A 458 18.76 -19.14 -15.72
N VAL A 459 18.87 -18.62 -16.95
CA VAL A 459 18.26 -19.24 -18.12
C VAL A 459 19.03 -20.53 -18.38
N GLU A 460 18.36 -21.67 -18.21
CA GLU A 460 18.96 -22.99 -18.45
C GLU A 460 18.91 -23.32 -19.96
N ASP A 461 17.81 -22.95 -20.61
CA ASP A 461 17.55 -23.18 -22.04
C ASP A 461 16.58 -22.10 -22.56
N ASP A 462 17.01 -21.34 -23.56
CA ASP A 462 16.27 -20.25 -24.21
C ASP A 462 15.26 -20.76 -25.26
N SER A 463 15.31 -22.05 -25.60
CA SER A 463 14.42 -22.72 -26.52
C SER A 463 14.15 -24.16 -26.06
N ALA A 464 13.50 -24.28 -24.91
CA ALA A 464 13.13 -25.55 -24.29
C ALA A 464 11.76 -26.08 -24.77
N ARG A 465 11.52 -27.37 -24.55
CA ARG A 465 10.20 -28.00 -24.67
C ARG A 465 9.71 -28.46 -23.31
N ASP A 466 8.46 -28.14 -22.98
CA ASP A 466 7.79 -28.69 -21.79
C ASP A 466 7.74 -30.22 -21.90
N GLU A 467 8.15 -30.92 -20.84
CA GLU A 467 8.33 -32.37 -20.87
C GLU A 467 7.01 -33.12 -21.13
N GLU A 468 5.90 -32.54 -20.69
CA GLU A 468 4.56 -33.15 -20.72
C GLU A 468 3.79 -32.79 -21.98
N THR A 469 3.87 -31.55 -22.46
CA THR A 469 3.10 -31.07 -23.62
C THR A 469 3.92 -31.00 -24.91
N GLY A 470 5.25 -30.95 -24.82
CA GLY A 470 6.15 -30.67 -25.94
C GLY A 470 6.07 -29.23 -26.47
N ALA A 471 5.33 -28.35 -25.80
CA ALA A 471 5.18 -26.95 -26.18
C ALA A 471 6.50 -26.18 -26.03
N LEU A 472 6.72 -25.22 -26.92
CA LEU A 472 7.92 -24.37 -26.88
C LEU A 472 7.83 -23.34 -25.75
N GLY A 473 8.97 -23.09 -25.15
CA GLY A 473 9.12 -22.13 -24.06
C GLY A 473 10.59 -21.91 -23.73
N TYR A 474 10.85 -21.33 -22.58
CA TYR A 474 12.18 -21.20 -22.02
C TYR A 474 12.13 -21.49 -20.52
N LYS A 475 13.25 -21.99 -19.99
CA LYS A 475 13.35 -22.49 -18.62
C LYS A 475 14.30 -21.63 -17.81
N LEU A 476 13.81 -21.18 -16.65
CA LEU A 476 14.58 -20.49 -15.63
C LEU A 476 14.75 -21.41 -14.43
N GLN A 477 15.96 -21.50 -13.89
CA GLN A 477 16.25 -22.35 -12.74
C GLN A 477 16.89 -21.56 -11.61
N PHE A 478 16.34 -21.76 -10.41
CA PHE A 478 16.98 -21.44 -9.14
C PHE A 478 17.45 -22.73 -8.50
N VAL A 479 18.77 -22.88 -8.40
CA VAL A 479 19.41 -23.94 -7.62
C VAL A 479 19.98 -23.29 -6.36
N PRO A 480 19.50 -23.67 -5.17
CA PRO A 480 19.99 -23.06 -3.94
C PRO A 480 21.46 -23.44 -3.74
N THR A 481 22.30 -22.46 -3.39
CA THR A 481 23.69 -22.72 -3.01
C THR A 481 23.75 -23.12 -1.54
N TRP A 482 24.79 -23.84 -1.12
CA TRP A 482 25.01 -24.19 0.30
C TRP A 482 25.21 -22.95 1.20
N ALA A 483 25.43 -21.76 0.64
CA ALA A 483 25.46 -20.49 1.34
C ALA A 483 24.06 -19.89 1.59
N SER A 484 23.02 -20.41 0.92
CA SER A 484 21.61 -20.01 1.03
C SER A 484 20.86 -20.80 2.13
N THR A 485 21.47 -20.94 3.31
CA THR A 485 20.84 -21.61 4.46
C THR A 485 19.97 -20.61 5.23
N ASN A 486 18.76 -21.00 5.63
CA ASN A 486 17.73 -20.17 6.33
C ASN A 486 16.75 -19.40 5.42
N ILE A 487 16.23 -20.04 4.38
CA ILE A 487 15.05 -19.53 3.67
C ILE A 487 13.86 -19.54 4.61
N ILE A 488 13.27 -18.36 4.87
CA ILE A 488 11.96 -18.21 5.51
C ILE A 488 10.98 -17.97 4.37
N PRO A 489 10.18 -18.97 3.93
CA PRO A 489 9.32 -18.84 2.76
C PRO A 489 8.32 -17.67 2.86
N GLU A 490 7.84 -17.37 4.06
CA GLU A 490 6.92 -16.25 4.35
C GLU A 490 7.59 -14.88 4.16
N LEU A 491 8.92 -14.82 4.17
CA LEU A 491 9.76 -13.64 3.93
C LEU A 491 10.61 -13.81 2.67
N SER A 492 10.15 -14.64 1.73
CA SER A 492 10.82 -14.85 0.45
C SER A 492 9.87 -14.53 -0.69
N ILE A 493 10.35 -13.72 -1.64
CA ILE A 493 9.54 -13.24 -2.75
C ILE A 493 10.23 -13.59 -4.07
N LEU A 494 9.52 -14.31 -4.93
CA LEU A 494 9.88 -14.49 -6.32
C LEU A 494 9.42 -13.24 -7.09
N ARG A 495 10.37 -12.54 -7.70
CA ARG A 495 10.10 -11.40 -8.57
C ARG A 495 10.46 -11.78 -10.00
N ILE A 496 9.57 -11.50 -10.95
CA ILE A 496 9.82 -11.65 -12.38
C ILE A 496 9.57 -10.30 -13.03
N THR A 497 10.58 -9.76 -13.69
CA THR A 497 10.50 -8.53 -14.47
C THR A 497 10.79 -8.82 -15.93
N PHE A 498 10.22 -7.98 -16.80
CA PHE A 498 10.48 -7.97 -18.23
C PHE A 498 11.08 -6.61 -18.55
N GLU A 499 12.34 -6.57 -18.93
CA GLU A 499 13.12 -5.34 -19.04
C GLU A 499 13.82 -5.22 -20.40
N ASP A 500 13.69 -4.07 -21.06
CA ASP A 500 14.40 -3.68 -22.27
C ASP A 500 15.25 -2.42 -22.02
N TYR A 501 16.53 -2.62 -21.73
CA TYR A 501 17.48 -1.56 -21.40
C TYR A 501 18.05 -0.81 -22.61
N VAL A 502 17.59 -1.10 -23.84
CA VAL A 502 18.06 -0.37 -25.03
C VAL A 502 17.59 1.10 -25.00
N PHE A 503 16.52 1.42 -24.26
CA PHE A 503 15.98 2.77 -24.13
C PHE A 503 15.63 3.11 -22.67
N ASP A 504 16.55 3.68 -21.87
CA ASP A 504 16.47 4.45 -20.59
C ASP A 504 15.37 4.26 -19.49
N GLU A 505 14.29 3.50 -19.69
CA GLU A 505 13.25 3.15 -18.70
C GLU A 505 12.74 1.79 -19.13
N GLY A 506 13.54 0.77 -18.80
CA GLY A 506 13.45 -0.53 -19.42
C GLY A 506 12.33 -1.43 -18.91
N LEU A 507 11.64 -1.10 -17.82
CA LEU A 507 10.64 -2.00 -17.26
C LEU A 507 9.36 -2.05 -18.11
N ILE A 508 9.12 -3.18 -18.74
CA ILE A 508 7.94 -3.48 -19.56
C ILE A 508 6.79 -3.95 -18.67
N ALA A 509 7.05 -4.99 -17.88
CA ALA A 509 6.07 -5.62 -17.02
C ALA A 509 6.74 -6.32 -15.85
N TRP A 510 5.98 -6.61 -14.80
CA TRP A 510 6.50 -7.32 -13.64
C TRP A 510 5.42 -8.08 -12.87
N THR A 511 5.87 -8.98 -12.00
CA THR A 511 5.05 -9.68 -11.02
C THR A 511 5.91 -10.10 -9.82
N SER A 512 5.31 -10.15 -8.64
CA SER A 512 5.94 -10.57 -7.38
C SER A 512 5.05 -11.55 -6.66
N LEU A 513 5.59 -12.70 -6.28
CA LEU A 513 4.85 -13.83 -5.71
C LEU A 513 5.53 -14.30 -4.43
N ARG A 514 4.78 -14.36 -3.32
CA ARG A 514 5.30 -14.84 -2.02
C ARG A 514 5.50 -16.36 -2.06
N LEU A 515 6.69 -16.81 -1.67
CA LEU A 515 7.15 -18.18 -1.94
C LEU A 515 6.41 -19.24 -1.12
N ASP A 516 5.99 -18.93 0.11
CA ASP A 516 5.13 -19.80 0.95
C ASP A 516 3.79 -20.15 0.26
N ARG A 517 3.28 -19.21 -0.54
CA ARG A 517 2.00 -19.32 -1.24
C ARG A 517 2.13 -19.81 -2.67
N LEU A 518 3.32 -19.94 -3.24
CA LEU A 518 3.49 -20.33 -4.64
C LEU A 518 2.92 -21.74 -4.90
N ASN A 519 2.02 -21.83 -5.88
CA ASN A 519 1.45 -23.09 -6.37
C ASN A 519 2.32 -23.69 -7.49
N GLN A 520 2.31 -25.02 -7.62
CA GLN A 520 3.10 -25.77 -8.62
C GLN A 520 2.27 -26.20 -9.84
N GLY A 521 2.89 -26.46 -10.97
CA GLY A 521 2.21 -26.78 -12.23
C GLY A 521 1.83 -25.52 -13.02
N TYR A 522 0.90 -25.64 -13.96
CA TYR A 522 0.47 -24.59 -14.88
C TYR A 522 -0.38 -23.52 -14.20
N ARG A 523 0.01 -22.26 -14.31
CA ARG A 523 -0.58 -21.09 -13.66
C ARG A 523 -0.70 -19.90 -14.60
N LEU A 524 -1.75 -19.12 -14.41
CA LEU A 524 -1.97 -17.85 -15.10
C LEU A 524 -1.52 -16.71 -14.20
N VAL A 525 -0.32 -16.22 -14.44
CA VAL A 525 0.34 -15.20 -13.61
C VAL A 525 -0.05 -13.81 -14.09
N PRO A 526 -0.65 -12.96 -13.24
CA PRO A 526 -0.94 -11.58 -13.61
C PRO A 526 0.35 -10.78 -13.79
N LEU A 527 0.33 -9.86 -14.76
CA LEU A 527 1.41 -8.92 -15.03
C LEU A 527 0.95 -7.49 -14.74
N TYR A 528 1.87 -6.70 -14.20
CA TYR A 528 1.68 -5.29 -13.86
C TYR A 528 2.60 -4.44 -14.73
N ASN A 529 2.11 -3.26 -15.14
CA ASN A 529 2.91 -2.31 -15.91
C ASN A 529 3.86 -1.50 -15.01
N ASN A 530 4.65 -0.62 -15.61
CA ASN A 530 5.57 0.30 -14.94
C ASN A 530 4.89 1.38 -14.07
N GLU A 531 3.56 1.48 -14.09
CA GLU A 531 2.76 2.33 -13.19
C GLU A 531 2.12 1.54 -12.04
N GLY A 532 2.32 0.22 -12.00
CA GLY A 532 1.73 -0.68 -11.00
C GLY A 532 0.27 -1.04 -11.27
N GLY A 533 -0.27 -0.63 -12.42
CA GLY A 533 -1.58 -1.03 -12.89
C GLY A 533 -1.56 -2.44 -13.48
N LEU A 534 -2.66 -3.19 -13.30
CA LEU A 534 -2.82 -4.51 -13.92
C LEU A 534 -2.91 -4.36 -15.43
N LEU A 535 -2.13 -5.13 -16.17
CA LEU A 535 -2.19 -5.20 -17.63
C LEU A 535 -3.39 -6.09 -18.01
N SER A 536 -4.58 -5.47 -18.04
CA SER A 536 -5.87 -6.08 -17.65
C SER A 536 -6.39 -7.29 -18.44
N GLU A 537 -5.72 -7.75 -19.50
CA GLU A 537 -6.12 -8.97 -20.23
C GLU A 537 -5.02 -10.03 -20.35
N GLU A 538 -3.80 -9.74 -19.88
CA GLU A 538 -2.64 -10.57 -20.18
C GLU A 538 -2.12 -11.23 -18.91
N LYS A 539 -2.64 -12.44 -18.65
CA LYS A 539 -1.99 -13.36 -17.72
C LYS A 539 -0.99 -14.18 -18.51
N MET A 540 0.20 -14.36 -17.95
CA MET A 540 1.19 -15.23 -18.52
C MET A 540 1.00 -16.67 -18.01
N LEU A 541 0.83 -17.60 -18.94
CA LEU A 541 0.92 -19.03 -18.66
C LEU A 541 2.36 -19.36 -18.31
N ILE A 542 2.55 -19.80 -17.07
CA ILE A 542 3.82 -20.24 -16.51
C ILE A 542 3.60 -21.60 -15.86
N LYS A 543 4.61 -22.47 -15.89
CA LYS A 543 4.63 -23.67 -15.09
C LYS A 543 5.71 -23.59 -14.02
N PHE A 544 5.31 -23.77 -12.77
CA PHE A 544 6.22 -23.78 -11.62
C PHE A 544 6.51 -25.20 -11.17
N ASN A 545 7.76 -25.52 -10.89
CA ASN A 545 8.16 -26.77 -10.23
C ASN A 545 8.97 -26.42 -9.00
N VAL A 546 8.47 -26.80 -7.82
CA VAL A 546 9.09 -26.46 -6.53
C VAL A 546 9.46 -27.75 -5.82
N LYS A 547 10.77 -28.01 -5.69
CA LYS A 547 11.26 -29.14 -4.90
C LYS A 547 11.76 -28.64 -3.56
N LEU A 548 11.06 -29.06 -2.51
CA LEU A 548 11.51 -28.88 -1.14
C LEU A 548 12.44 -30.05 -0.80
N GLN A 549 13.74 -29.78 -0.69
CA GLN A 549 14.68 -30.75 -0.17
C GLN A 549 14.57 -30.76 1.37
N LYS A 550 14.45 -31.96 1.93
CA LYS A 550 14.33 -32.19 3.38
C LYS A 550 15.67 -32.09 4.08
#